data_AF-A0A0B7C1L3-F1
#
_entry.id   AF-A0A0B7C1L3-F1
#
_cell.length_a   1.000
_cell.length_b   1.000
_cell.length_c   1.000
_cell.angle_alpha   90.00
_cell.angle_beta   90.00
_cell.angle_gamma   90.00
#
_symmetry.space_group_name_H-M   'P 1'
#
loop_
_entity.id
_entity.type
_entity.pdbx_description
1 polymer ?
#
loop_
_entity_poly.entity_id
_entity_poly.type
_entity_poly.pdbx_seq_one_letter_code
_entity_poly.pdbx_strand_id
1 'polypeptide(L)'
;SKGSTRRQLPLVPLKDVTAFPRISKEPDRMYKIVLAGDAAVGKSSFIVRLCKGKFIPNLSSTLGVDFQTKMLDVDGHSTALQL
;
A
#
# COMPACT_ATOMS: atom_id res chain seq x y z
N SER A 1 46.41 -6.19 44.92
CA SER A 1 46.61 -6.85 43.61
C SER A 1 45.43 -6.48 42.72
N LYS A 2 45.68 -6.28 41.42
CA LYS A 2 45.00 -5.33 40.52
C LYS A 2 43.52 -5.65 40.24
N GLY A 3 42.69 -4.60 40.27
CA GLY A 3 41.29 -4.64 39.85
C GLY A 3 41.17 -4.83 38.33
N SER A 4 40.27 -5.73 37.93
CA SER A 4 40.01 -6.07 36.54
C SER A 4 39.11 -5.02 35.88
N THR A 5 39.72 -4.06 35.18
CA THR A 5 38.98 -3.10 34.34
C THR A 5 38.50 -3.79 33.07
N ARG A 6 37.20 -4.11 33.00
CA ARG A 6 36.55 -4.63 31.79
C ARG A 6 36.55 -3.52 30.73
N ARG A 7 37.39 -3.64 29.70
CA ARG A 7 37.40 -2.71 28.56
C ARG A 7 36.12 -2.90 27.75
N GLN A 8 35.24 -1.89 27.75
CA GLN A 8 34.12 -1.80 26.83
C GLN A 8 34.69 -1.61 25.40
N LEU A 9 34.34 -2.48 24.47
CA LEU A 9 34.63 -2.28 23.05
C LEU A 9 33.73 -1.15 22.51
N PRO A 10 34.22 -0.26 21.64
CA PRO A 10 33.39 0.78 21.05
C PRO A 10 32.27 0.14 20.23
N LEU A 11 31.03 0.56 20.50
CA LEU A 11 29.87 0.18 19.71
C LEU A 11 30.02 0.78 18.31
N VAL A 12 30.24 -0.07 17.32
CA VAL A 12 30.09 0.31 15.92
C VAL A 12 28.62 0.68 15.73
N PRO A 13 28.27 1.87 15.20
CA PRO A 13 26.87 2.18 14.91
C PRO A 13 26.35 1.12 13.93
N LEU A 14 25.29 0.40 14.33
CA LEU A 14 24.52 -0.46 13.45
C LEU A 14 23.95 0.43 12.33
N LYS A 15 24.69 0.56 11.23
CA LYS A 15 24.20 1.17 10.01
C LYS A 15 23.13 0.22 9.46
N ASP A 16 21.89 0.64 9.62
CA ASP A 16 20.71 0.22 8.85
C ASP A 16 20.51 -1.29 8.65
N VAL A 17 20.31 -2.02 9.74
CA VAL A 17 19.68 -3.37 9.69
C VAL A 17 18.15 -3.27 9.78
N THR A 18 17.58 -2.05 9.74
CA THR A 18 16.14 -1.80 9.80
C THR A 18 15.64 -1.00 8.60
N ALA A 19 15.95 -1.43 7.38
CA ALA A 19 15.03 -1.17 6.27
C ALA A 19 13.87 -2.19 6.34
N PHE A 20 13.19 -2.27 7.48
CA PHE A 20 11.81 -2.74 7.45
C PHE A 20 11.07 -1.68 6.63
N PRO A 21 10.43 -2.02 5.50
CA PRO A 21 9.70 -1.03 4.74
C PRO A 21 8.74 -0.36 5.71
N ARG A 22 8.79 0.97 5.76
CA ARG A 22 7.89 1.74 6.61
C ARG A 22 6.49 1.42 6.13
N ILE A 23 5.82 0.47 6.78
CA ILE A 23 4.37 0.39 6.70
C ILE A 23 3.88 1.51 7.61
N SER A 24 4.08 2.76 7.17
CA SER A 24 3.27 3.85 7.66
C SER A 24 1.83 3.48 7.34
N LYS A 25 0.93 3.62 8.33
CA LYS A 25 -0.51 3.40 8.11
C LYS A 25 -1.07 4.36 7.04
N GLU A 26 -0.38 5.47 6.80
CA GLU A 26 -0.73 6.47 5.81
C GLU A 26 0.12 6.33 4.56
N PRO A 27 -0.48 6.47 3.37
CA PRO A 27 0.25 6.46 2.11
C PRO A 27 1.11 7.72 1.98
N ASP A 28 2.26 7.60 1.31
CA ASP A 28 3.08 8.74 0.90
C ASP A 28 2.32 9.67 -0.06
N ARG A 29 1.43 9.09 -0.88
CA ARG A 29 0.59 9.79 -1.85
C ARG A 29 -0.77 9.14 -2.00
N MET A 30 -1.83 9.95 -2.16
CA MET A 30 -3.17 9.48 -2.48
C MET A 30 -3.68 10.12 -3.77
N TYR A 31 -4.19 9.30 -4.69
CA TYR A 31 -4.84 9.73 -5.91
C TYR A 31 -6.32 9.36 -5.89
N LYS A 32 -7.18 10.32 -6.23
CA LYS A 32 -8.62 10.10 -6.41
C LYS A 32 -8.89 9.89 -7.89
N ILE A 33 -9.50 8.77 -8.23
CA ILE A 33 -9.80 8.34 -9.59
C ILE A 33 -11.31 8.24 -9.72
N VAL A 34 -11.87 8.80 -10.80
CA VAL A 34 -13.29 8.66 -11.12
C VAL A 34 -13.40 7.99 -12.48
N LEU A 35 -14.12 6.87 -12.52
CA LEU A 35 -14.40 6.14 -13.75
C LEU A 35 -15.76 6.59 -14.30
N ALA A 36 -15.76 7.18 -15.50
CA ALA A 36 -16.95 7.64 -16.20
C ALA A 36 -17.19 6.85 -17.49
N GLY A 37 -18.45 6.73 -17.90
CA GLY A 37 -18.87 6.03 -19.11
C GLY A 37 -20.25 5.41 -18.97
N ASP A 38 -20.76 4.85 -20.07
CA ASP A 38 -22.12 4.29 -20.12
C ASP A 38 -22.35 3.12 -19.16
N ALA A 39 -23.62 2.80 -18.91
CA ALA A 39 -23.97 1.61 -18.16
C ALA A 39 -23.41 0.34 -18.84
N ALA A 40 -23.08 -0.67 -18.02
CA ALA A 40 -22.58 -1.97 -18.47
C ALA A 40 -21.25 -2.02 -19.24
N VAL A 41 -20.54 -0.89 -19.44
CA VAL A 41 -19.19 -0.90 -20.09
C VAL A 41 -18.07 -1.51 -19.24
N GLY A 42 -18.38 -2.00 -18.03
CA GLY A 42 -17.43 -2.74 -17.19
C GLY A 42 -16.65 -1.94 -16.14
N LYS A 43 -17.05 -0.69 -15.85
CA LYS A 43 -16.39 0.16 -14.83
C LYS A 43 -16.25 -0.55 -13.47
N SER A 44 -17.35 -1.11 -12.97
CA SER A 44 -17.37 -1.82 -11.68
C SER A 44 -16.54 -3.10 -11.72
N SER A 45 -16.57 -3.83 -12.84
CA SER A 45 -15.73 -5.02 -13.05
C SER A 45 -14.23 -4.66 -13.04
N PHE A 46 -13.86 -3.51 -13.60
CA PHE A 46 -12.49 -3.01 -13.56
C PHE A 46 -12.04 -2.71 -12.13
N ILE A 47 -12.86 -1.98 -11.34
CA ILE A 47 -12.56 -1.70 -9.93
C ILE A 47 -12.37 -3.00 -9.15
N VAL A 48 -13.28 -3.97 -9.31
CA VAL A 48 -13.20 -5.28 -8.64
C VAL A 48 -11.92 -6.02 -9.04
N ARG A 49 -11.57 -6.03 -10.32
CA ARG A 49 -10.35 -6.69 -10.79
C ARG A 49 -9.09 -6.04 -10.22
N LEU A 50 -9.03 -4.70 -10.23
CA LEU A 50 -7.90 -3.96 -9.69
C LEU A 50 -7.76 -4.17 -8.18
N CYS A 51 -8.84 -3.99 -7.42
CA CYS A 51 -8.84 -4.01 -5.97
C CYS A 51 -8.73 -5.43 -5.40
N LYS A 52 -9.54 -6.36 -5.91
CA LYS A 52 -9.72 -7.71 -5.36
C LYS A 52 -9.00 -8.80 -6.15
N GLY A 53 -8.43 -8.48 -7.31
CA GLY A 53 -7.74 -9.46 -8.15
C GLY A 53 -8.65 -10.53 -8.74
N LYS A 54 -9.97 -10.31 -8.79
CA LYS A 54 -10.95 -11.31 -9.27
C LYS A 54 -11.79 -10.75 -10.40
N PHE A 55 -12.31 -11.64 -11.23
CA PHE A 55 -13.40 -11.35 -12.16
C PHE A 55 -14.67 -12.01 -11.64
N ILE A 56 -15.74 -11.23 -11.53
CA ILE A 56 -17.05 -11.73 -11.07
C ILE A 56 -17.98 -11.72 -12.28
N PRO A 57 -18.36 -12.89 -12.83
CA PRO A 57 -19.34 -12.93 -13.90
C PRO A 57 -20.69 -12.43 -13.39
N ASN A 58 -21.44 -11.74 -14.25
CA ASN A 58 -22.76 -11.18 -13.94
C ASN A 58 -22.75 -10.26 -12.69
N LEU A 59 -21.70 -9.46 -12.54
CA LEU A 59 -21.63 -8.44 -11.50
C LEU A 59 -22.87 -7.53 -11.59
N SER A 60 -23.61 -7.42 -10.49
CA SER A 60 -24.82 -6.62 -10.41
C SER A 60 -24.53 -5.17 -10.78
N SER A 61 -25.48 -4.52 -11.45
CA SER A 61 -25.42 -3.07 -11.72
C SER A 61 -25.11 -2.30 -10.44
N THR A 62 -24.19 -1.35 -10.52
CA THR A 62 -23.88 -0.49 -9.39
C THR A 62 -25.05 0.47 -9.17
N LEU A 63 -25.59 0.46 -7.95
CA LEU A 63 -26.53 1.48 -7.50
C LEU A 63 -25.72 2.64 -6.90
N GLY A 64 -25.62 3.75 -7.63
CA GLY A 64 -24.85 4.92 -7.20
C GLY A 64 -23.35 4.79 -7.50
N VAL A 65 -22.51 5.16 -6.52
CA VAL A 65 -21.05 5.19 -6.64
C VAL A 65 -20.44 4.06 -5.79
N ASP A 66 -19.53 3.28 -6.37
CA ASP A 66 -18.69 2.31 -5.64
C ASP A 66 -17.38 2.99 -5.27
N PHE A 67 -16.95 2.84 -4.03
CA PHE A 67 -15.69 3.40 -3.53
C PHE A 67 -14.78 2.25 -3.07
N GLN A 68 -13.58 2.21 -3.62
CA GLN A 68 -12.54 1.25 -3.20
C GLN A 68 -11.20 1.95 -3.04
N THR A 69 -10.48 1.62 -1.97
CA THR A 69 -9.09 2.06 -1.78
C THR A 69 -8.13 0.89 -1.98
N LYS A 70 -7.12 1.08 -2.84
CA LYS A 70 -6.02 0.13 -3.07
C LYS A 70 -4.70 0.77 -2.67
N MET A 71 -3.96 0.11 -1.78
CA MET A 71 -2.56 0.40 -1.51
C MET A 71 -1.67 -0.32 -2.53
N LEU A 72 -0.70 0.40 -3.09
CA LEU A 72 0.27 -0.09 -4.07
C LEU A 72 1.67 0.39 -3.68
N ASP A 73 2.67 -0.44 -3.92
CA ASP A 73 4.07 0.00 -3.95
C ASP A 73 4.37 0.49 -5.37
N VAL A 74 4.76 1.75 -5.49
CA VAL A 74 5.18 2.37 -6.76
C VAL A 74 6.55 2.97 -6.54
N ASP A 75 7.57 2.35 -7.12
CA ASP A 75 8.98 2.76 -6.99
C ASP A 75 9.41 2.93 -5.52
N GLY A 76 9.01 1.99 -4.65
CA GLY A 76 9.33 2.01 -3.22
C GLY A 76 8.51 3.00 -2.39
N HIS A 77 7.51 3.65 -2.98
CA HIS A 77 6.60 4.58 -2.30
C HIS A 77 5.21 3.95 -2.12
N SER A 78 4.69 4.07 -0.91
CA SER A 78 3.37 3.59 -0.53
C SER A 78 2.30 4.53 -1.11
N THR A 79 1.62 4.10 -2.17
CA THR A 79 0.63 4.93 -2.89
C THR A 79 -0.78 4.37 -2.71
N ALA A 80 -1.73 5.22 -2.33
CA ALA A 80 -3.15 4.89 -2.28
C ALA A 80 -3.87 5.37 -3.54
N LEU A 81 -4.65 4.48 -4.14
CA LEU A 81 -5.66 4.83 -5.14
C LEU A 81 -7.03 4.73 -4.49
N GLN A 82 -7.78 5.83 -4.46
CA GLN A 82 -9.21 5.85 -4.13
C GLN A 82 -9.99 5.91 -5.45
N LEU A 83 -10.60 4.79 -5.82
CA LEU A 83 -11.40 4.60 -7.02
C LEU A 83 -12.90 4.67 -6.72
#